data_AF-A0A5K0WEJ6-F1
#
_entry.id   AF-A0A5K0WEJ6-F1
#
_cell.length_a   1.000
_cell.length_b   1.000
_cell.length_c   1.000
_cell.angle_alpha   90.00
_cell.angle_beta   90.00
_cell.angle_gamma   90.00
#
_symmetry.space_group_name_H-M   'P 1'
#
loop_
_entity.id
_entity.type
_entity.pdbx_description
1 polymer ?
#
loop_
_entity_poly.entity_id
_entity_poly.type
_entity_poly.pdbx_seq_one_letter_code
_entity_poly.pdbx_strand_id
1 'polypeptide(L)'
;GILLKEVDRLLRPNGYFVYSAPPAYRKDKDFPVVWEKLVYLTTALCWKLIAQQVQTAIWIKEANQSCQLEHAKEKTLNLCTSKDDTSPSWQAPIKDCVNLSPRAEDINKLPPGPERLLLYSRSLETTGLHFFHV
;
A
#
# COMPACT_ATOMS: atom_id res chain seq x y z
N GLY A 1 -6.68 1.42 -12.22
CA GLY A 1 -5.43 1.43 -11.44
C GLY A 1 -5.36 0.28 -10.45
N ILE A 2 -5.81 -0.91 -10.84
CA ILE A 2 -5.99 -2.05 -9.93
C ILE A 2 -4.65 -2.49 -9.29
N LEU A 3 -3.55 -2.44 -10.05
CA LEU A 3 -2.22 -2.78 -9.55
C LEU A 3 -1.76 -1.85 -8.42
N LEU A 4 -2.09 -0.56 -8.50
CA LEU A 4 -1.69 0.40 -7.46
C LEU A 4 -2.52 0.23 -6.18
N LYS A 5 -3.79 -0.18 -6.32
CA LYS A 5 -4.63 -0.57 -5.18
C LYS A 5 -4.09 -1.83 -4.50
N GLU A 6 -3.55 -2.78 -5.27
CA GLU A 6 -2.87 -3.95 -4.71
C GLU A 6 -1.58 -3.58 -3.97
N VAL A 7 -0.80 -2.63 -4.51
CA VAL A 7 0.33 -2.07 -3.76
C VAL A 7 -0.14 -1.40 -2.48
N ASP A 8 -1.25 -0.66 -2.48
CA ASP A 8 -1.82 -0.05 -1.26
C ASP A 8 -2.20 -1.10 -0.20
N ARG A 9 -2.76 -2.23 -0.62
CA ARG A 9 -3.08 -3.34 0.28
C ARG A 9 -1.83 -3.89 0.99
N LEU A 10 -0.71 -3.96 0.29
CA LEU A 10 0.56 -4.47 0.81
C LEU A 10 1.37 -3.41 1.58
N LEU A 11 1.23 -2.15 1.20
CA LEU A 11 1.96 -1.04 1.77
C LEU A 11 1.41 -0.74 3.17
N ARG A 12 2.27 -0.94 4.18
CA ARG A 12 1.96 -0.57 5.56
C ARG A 12 1.83 0.95 5.71
N PRO A 13 1.01 1.45 6.66
CA PRO A 13 1.00 2.87 6.96
C PRO A 13 2.39 3.36 7.40
N ASN A 14 2.72 4.59 7.02
CA ASN A 14 4.06 5.20 7.09
C ASN A 14 5.14 4.47 6.27
N GLY A 15 4.76 3.51 5.44
CA GLY A 15 5.64 2.87 4.46
C GLY A 15 5.86 3.75 3.24
N TYR A 16 6.92 3.42 2.48
CA TYR A 16 7.31 4.15 1.28
C TYR A 16 7.04 3.33 0.02
N PHE A 17 6.52 3.99 -1.01
CA PHE A 17 6.47 3.46 -2.37
C PHE A 17 7.46 4.24 -3.24
N VAL A 18 8.34 3.52 -3.92
CA VAL A 18 9.35 4.09 -4.81
C VAL A 18 9.05 3.65 -6.24
N TYR A 19 8.73 4.61 -7.09
CA TYR A 19 8.53 4.38 -8.52
C TYR A 19 9.76 4.89 -9.27
N SER A 20 10.43 4.01 -10.00
CA SER A 20 11.59 4.37 -10.82
C SER A 20 11.36 3.93 -12.26
N ALA A 21 11.20 4.89 -13.17
CA ALA A 21 10.96 4.62 -14.59
C ALA A 21 11.64 5.70 -15.47
N PRO A 22 12.04 5.37 -16.71
CA PRO A 22 12.57 6.33 -17.68
C PRO A 22 11.68 7.57 -17.76
N PRO A 23 12.25 8.77 -17.91
CA PRO A 23 11.75 10.01 -17.32
C PRO A 23 10.24 10.16 -17.47
N ALA A 24 9.52 9.93 -16.38
CA ALA A 24 8.07 10.08 -16.30
C ALA A 24 7.59 11.50 -16.66
N TYR A 25 8.52 12.46 -16.78
CA TYR A 25 8.30 13.87 -17.12
C TYR A 25 8.77 14.25 -18.53
N ARG A 26 9.26 13.31 -19.34
CA ARG A 26 9.61 13.60 -20.74
C ARG A 26 8.34 14.05 -21.46
N LYS A 27 8.36 15.28 -21.99
CA LYS A 27 7.20 15.95 -22.62
C LYS A 27 6.88 15.41 -24.03
N ASP A 28 7.63 14.42 -24.48
CA ASP A 28 7.72 13.97 -25.87
C ASP A 28 6.93 12.68 -26.20
N LYS A 29 6.19 12.07 -25.25
CA LYS A 29 5.27 10.91 -25.49
C LYS A 29 4.08 10.91 -24.51
N ASP A 30 3.28 9.84 -24.46
CA ASP A 30 2.17 9.59 -23.50
C ASP A 30 2.54 9.66 -22.00
N PHE A 31 3.81 9.90 -21.66
CA PHE A 31 4.31 9.96 -20.27
C PHE A 31 3.59 10.96 -19.37
N PRO A 32 3.24 12.19 -19.81
CA PRO A 32 2.49 13.13 -18.97
C PRO A 32 1.15 12.56 -18.50
N VAL A 33 0.47 11.80 -19.36
CA VAL A 33 -0.84 11.19 -19.04
C VAL A 33 -0.69 10.05 -18.04
N VAL A 34 0.35 9.22 -18.18
CA VAL A 34 0.65 8.14 -17.23
C VAL A 34 1.00 8.73 -15.87
N TRP A 35 1.83 9.78 -15.84
CA TRP A 35 2.20 10.47 -14.61
C TRP A 35 0.98 11.12 -13.93
N GLU A 36 0.14 11.83 -14.67
CA GLU A 36 -1.08 12.45 -14.15
C GLU A 36 -2.01 11.41 -13.53
N LYS A 37 -2.25 10.29 -14.22
CA LYS A 37 -3.06 9.18 -13.70
C LYS A 37 -2.45 8.56 -12.45
N LEU A 38 -1.13 8.44 -12.40
CA LEU A 38 -0.42 7.88 -11.24
C LEU A 38 -0.55 8.81 -10.04
N VAL A 39 -0.28 10.10 -10.22
CA VAL A 39 -0.47 11.12 -9.16
C VAL A 39 -1.91 11.14 -8.69
N TYR A 40 -2.89 11.21 -9.61
CA TYR A 40 -4.32 11.19 -9.29
C TYR A 40 -4.70 9.98 -8.42
N LEU A 41 -4.28 8.77 -8.82
CA LEU A 41 -4.56 7.56 -8.05
C LEU A 41 -3.84 7.54 -6.69
N THR A 42 -2.56 7.92 -6.62
CA THR A 42 -1.83 7.98 -5.35
C THR A 42 -2.45 8.99 -4.38
N THR A 43 -2.91 10.13 -4.87
CA THR A 43 -3.60 11.14 -4.06
C THR A 43 -4.93 10.60 -3.54
N ALA A 44 -5.74 9.95 -4.39
CA ALA A 44 -6.98 9.32 -3.96
C ALA A 44 -6.76 8.19 -2.92
N LEU A 45 -5.59 7.54 -2.95
CA LEU A 45 -5.14 6.56 -1.95
C LEU A 45 -4.56 7.21 -0.68
N CYS A 46 -4.53 8.54 -0.58
CA CYS A 46 -3.96 9.29 0.53
C CYS A 46 -2.45 9.11 0.70
N TRP A 47 -1.75 8.89 -0.42
CA TRP A 47 -0.31 8.86 -0.43
C TRP A 47 0.24 10.26 -0.70
N LYS A 48 1.25 10.64 0.06
CA LYS A 48 1.91 11.93 -0.09
C LYS A 48 3.20 11.76 -0.86
N LEU A 49 3.33 12.46 -1.99
CA LEU A 49 4.60 12.57 -2.72
C LEU A 49 5.59 13.38 -1.87
N ILE A 50 6.73 12.79 -1.53
CA ILE A 50 7.73 13.41 -0.63
C ILE A 50 9.07 13.67 -1.30
N ALA A 51 9.37 12.99 -2.41
CA ALA A 51 10.56 13.26 -3.19
C ALA A 51 10.32 12.93 -4.65
N GLN A 52 10.92 13.73 -5.52
CA GLN A 52 10.88 13.56 -6.96
C GLN A 52 12.21 14.05 -7.54
N GLN A 53 12.98 13.15 -8.14
CA GLN A 53 14.31 13.43 -8.68
C GLN A 53 14.52 12.59 -9.94
N VAL A 54 14.87 13.25 -11.06
CA VAL A 54 15.28 12.61 -12.33
C VAL A 54 14.23 11.62 -12.89
N GLN A 55 14.32 10.36 -12.49
CA GLN A 55 13.52 9.20 -12.94
C GLN A 55 12.80 8.50 -11.80
N THR A 56 12.88 9.06 -10.58
CA THR A 56 12.36 8.42 -9.37
C THR A 56 11.43 9.36 -8.62
N ALA A 57 10.30 8.82 -8.19
CA ALA A 57 9.36 9.48 -7.30
C ALA A 57 9.08 8.59 -6.09
N ILE A 58 8.96 9.21 -4.93
CA ILE A 58 8.78 8.53 -3.65
C ILE A 58 7.54 9.08 -2.97
N TRP A 59 6.63 8.17 -2.62
CA TRP A 59 5.46 8.47 -1.81
C TRP A 59 5.57 7.82 -0.44
N ILE A 60 4.95 8.46 0.55
CA ILE A 60 4.65 7.87 1.84
C ILE A 60 3.14 7.63 1.95
N LYS A 61 2.75 6.45 2.42
CA LYS A 61 1.35 6.15 2.76
C LYS A 61 1.04 6.70 4.13
N GLU A 62 0.22 7.74 4.22
CA GLU A 62 -0.12 8.34 5.51
C GLU A 62 -1.05 7.41 6.32
N ALA A 63 -0.86 7.35 7.63
CA ALA A 63 -1.72 6.59 8.54
C ALA A 63 -3.01 7.35 8.90
N ASN A 64 -3.68 7.94 7.89
CA ASN A 64 -4.85 8.78 8.07
C ASN A 64 -6.07 8.22 7.32
N GLN A 65 -6.98 7.59 8.07
CA GLN A 65 -8.21 7.03 7.55
C GLN A 65 -9.20 8.11 7.04
N SER A 66 -9.16 9.32 7.59
CA SER A 66 -10.12 10.38 7.27
C SER A 66 -10.05 10.77 5.79
N CYS A 67 -8.86 10.84 5.21
CA CYS A 67 -8.69 11.13 3.79
C CYS A 67 -9.35 10.05 2.90
N GLN A 68 -9.19 8.76 3.24
CA GLN A 68 -9.80 7.68 2.46
C GLN A 68 -11.33 7.71 2.56
N LEU A 69 -11.87 8.08 3.72
CA LEU A 69 -13.31 8.24 3.94
C LEU A 69 -13.88 9.41 3.15
N GLU A 70 -13.18 10.55 3.10
CA GLU A 70 -13.60 11.70 2.28
C GLU A 70 -13.61 11.34 0.79
N HIS A 71 -12.54 10.74 0.27
CA HIS A 71 -12.49 10.29 -1.12
C HIS A 71 -13.54 9.22 -1.46
N ALA A 72 -13.90 8.38 -0.49
CA ALA A 72 -15.01 7.44 -0.65
C ALA A 72 -16.37 8.15 -0.78
N LYS A 73 -16.61 9.22 0.01
CA LYS A 73 -17.83 10.05 -0.12
C LYS A 73 -17.89 10.76 -1.46
N GLU A 74 -16.76 11.26 -1.94
CA GLU A 74 -16.60 11.90 -3.25
C GLU A 74 -16.67 10.92 -4.43
N LYS A 75 -16.72 9.61 -4.16
CA LYS A 75 -16.70 8.53 -5.16
C LYS A 75 -15.43 8.51 -6.01
N THR A 76 -14.34 9.10 -5.52
CA THR A 76 -13.01 9.02 -6.15
C THR A 76 -12.25 7.77 -5.70
N LEU A 77 -12.67 7.15 -4.58
CA LEU A 77 -12.14 5.90 -4.06
C LEU A 77 -13.26 4.89 -3.76
N ASN A 78 -13.13 3.65 -4.23
CA ASN A 78 -14.07 2.57 -3.90
C ASN A 78 -13.55 1.78 -2.71
N LEU A 79 -14.32 1.70 -1.62
CA LEU A 79 -13.98 0.87 -0.46
C LEU A 79 -14.44 -0.58 -0.67
N CYS A 80 -13.64 -1.53 -0.18
CA CYS A 80 -14.02 -2.93 -0.19
C CYS A 80 -15.10 -3.20 0.88
N THR A 81 -16.06 -4.08 0.56
CA THR A 81 -17.02 -4.57 1.56
C THR A 81 -16.36 -5.64 2.42
N SER A 82 -16.67 -5.64 3.72
CA SER A 82 -16.11 -6.55 4.73
C SER A 82 -16.59 -8.01 4.61
N LYS A 83 -17.16 -8.41 3.47
CA LYS A 83 -17.69 -9.76 3.30
C LYS A 83 -16.54 -10.74 3.05
N ASP A 84 -16.12 -11.35 4.16
CA ASP A 84 -15.49 -12.66 4.25
C ASP A 84 -14.11 -12.79 3.55
N ASP A 85 -13.13 -12.01 4.02
CA ASP A 85 -11.71 -12.33 3.77
C ASP A 85 -11.23 -13.35 4.82
N THR A 86 -11.81 -14.55 4.79
CA THR A 86 -11.31 -15.74 5.52
C THR A 86 -10.07 -16.34 4.87
N SER A 87 -9.72 -15.89 3.65
CA SER A 87 -8.53 -16.33 2.93
C SER A 87 -7.26 -15.62 3.42
N PRO A 88 -6.11 -16.32 3.51
CA PRO A 88 -4.83 -15.71 3.82
C PRO A 88 -4.51 -14.56 2.86
N SER A 89 -3.82 -13.52 3.35
CA SER A 89 -3.53 -12.29 2.58
C SER A 89 -2.78 -12.50 1.26
N TRP A 90 -2.18 -13.68 1.04
CA TRP A 90 -1.43 -14.07 -0.16
C TRP A 90 -2.24 -14.89 -1.17
N GLN A 91 -3.40 -15.43 -0.78
CA GLN A 91 -4.33 -16.16 -1.67
C GLN A 91 -5.53 -15.31 -2.12
N ALA A 92 -5.68 -14.14 -1.52
CA ALA A 92 -6.75 -13.22 -1.87
C ALA A 92 -6.60 -12.74 -3.33
N PRO A 93 -7.66 -12.81 -4.15
CA PRO A 93 -7.62 -12.27 -5.51
C PRO A 93 -7.44 -10.75 -5.48
N ILE A 94 -6.79 -10.21 -6.52
CA ILE A 94 -6.65 -8.76 -6.69
C ILE A 94 -8.05 -8.15 -6.87
N LYS A 95 -8.39 -7.15 -6.05
CA LYS A 95 -9.68 -6.45 -6.06
C LYS A 95 -9.53 -5.02 -6.55
N ASP A 96 -10.55 -4.49 -7.23
CA ASP A 96 -10.58 -3.07 -7.66
C ASP A 96 -11.19 -2.13 -6.59
N CYS A 97 -10.93 -2.42 -5.33
CA CYS A 97 -11.37 -1.63 -4.17
C CYS A 97 -10.22 -1.49 -3.16
N VAL A 98 -10.39 -0.63 -2.16
CA VAL A 98 -9.37 -0.30 -1.16
C VAL A 98 -9.90 -0.57 0.24
N ASN A 99 -9.06 -1.17 1.07
CA ASN A 99 -9.35 -1.36 2.49
C ASN A 99 -8.99 -0.10 3.27
N LEU A 100 -9.77 0.19 4.30
CA LEU A 100 -9.45 1.31 5.20
C LEU A 100 -8.14 1.03 5.91
N SER A 101 -7.25 2.03 5.91
CA SER A 101 -6.01 1.97 6.65
C SER A 101 -6.31 1.90 8.15
N PRO A 102 -5.59 1.07 8.92
CA PRO A 102 -5.73 1.06 10.37
C PRO A 102 -5.37 2.42 10.94
N ARG A 103 -5.99 2.80 12.05
CA ARG A 103 -5.62 4.04 12.75
C ARG A 103 -4.19 3.90 13.26
N ALA A 104 -3.47 5.01 13.33
CA ALA A 104 -2.09 5.01 13.82
C ALA A 104 -1.93 4.36 15.20
N GLU A 105 -2.97 4.45 16.05
CA GLU A 105 -3.06 3.84 17.38
C GLU A 105 -3.16 2.31 17.35
N ASP A 106 -3.75 1.75 16.28
CA ASP A 106 -3.94 0.31 16.09
C ASP A 106 -2.73 -0.36 15.42
N ILE A 107 -1.73 0.42 15.00
CA ILE A 107 -0.52 -0.11 14.37
C ILE A 107 0.40 -0.64 15.45
N ASN A 108 0.45 -1.97 15.57
CA ASN A 108 1.48 -2.64 16.35
C ASN A 108 2.87 -2.20 15.87
N LYS A 109 3.60 -1.51 16.74
CA LYS A 109 4.98 -1.12 16.46
C LYS A 109 5.81 -2.37 16.29
N LEU A 110 6.37 -2.55 15.09
CA LEU A 110 7.36 -3.60 14.86
C LEU A 110 8.56 -3.35 15.77
N PRO A 111 9.08 -4.37 16.46
CA PRO A 111 10.28 -4.23 17.26
C PRO A 111 11.48 -3.91 16.37
N PRO A 112 12.62 -3.54 16.96
CA PRO A 112 13.88 -3.36 16.24
C PRO A 112 14.20 -4.57 15.36
N GLY A 113 14.91 -4.33 14.25
CA GLY A 113 15.20 -5.34 13.22
C GLY A 113 15.58 -6.74 13.74
N PRO A 114 16.52 -6.88 14.70
CA PRO A 114 16.95 -8.19 15.21
C PRO A 114 15.81 -8.99 15.84
N GLU A 115 14.91 -8.32 16.56
CA GLU A 115 13.79 -8.95 17.26
C GLU A 115 12.63 -9.31 16.32
N ARG A 116 12.58 -8.73 15.11
CA ARG A 116 11.54 -9.06 14.13
C ARG A 116 11.60 -10.52 13.67
N LEU A 117 12.79 -11.11 13.61
CA LEU A 117 12.97 -12.52 13.23
C LEU A 117 12.21 -13.46 14.18
N LEU A 118 12.25 -13.16 15.49
CA LEU A 118 11.56 -13.94 16.51
C LEU A 118 10.03 -13.79 16.41
N LEU A 119 9.54 -12.59 16.10
CA LEU A 119 8.12 -12.37 15.88
C LEU A 119 7.59 -13.10 14.65
N TYR A 120 8.34 -13.08 13.55
CA TYR A 120 7.94 -13.81 12.34
C TYR A 120 7.89 -15.31 12.57
N SER A 121 8.86 -15.90 13.29
CA SER A 121 8.85 -17.33 13.67
C SER A 121 7.56 -17.71 14.40
N ARG A 122 7.23 -16.99 15.47
CA ARG A 122 6.00 -17.25 16.25
C ARG A 122 4.74 -17.10 15.41
N SER A 123 4.66 -16.05 14.59
CA SER A 123 3.49 -15.82 13.72
C SER A 123 3.31 -16.95 12.69
N LEU A 124 4.42 -17.48 12.15
CA LEU A 124 4.39 -18.58 11.18
C LEU A 124 4.00 -19.91 11.84
N GLU A 125 4.51 -20.19 13.03
CA GLU A 125 4.07 -21.32 13.86
C GLU A 125 2.56 -21.27 14.15
N THR A 126 2.03 -20.07 14.45
CA THR A 126 0.59 -19.89 14.70
C THR A 126 -0.26 -20.15 13.44
N THR A 127 0.33 -20.00 12.26
CA THR A 127 -0.32 -20.22 10.95
C THR A 127 -0.15 -21.68 10.47
N GLY A 128 0.48 -22.54 11.28
CA GLY A 128 0.70 -23.96 10.97
C GLY A 128 1.92 -24.24 10.08
N LEU A 129 2.77 -23.24 9.81
CA LEU A 129 4.05 -23.43 9.12
C LEU A 129 5.14 -23.66 10.17
N HIS A 130 5.29 -24.91 10.60
CA HIS A 130 6.42 -25.30 11.43
C HIS A 130 7.70 -25.33 10.59
N PHE A 131 8.72 -24.57 10.99
CA PHE A 131 10.07 -24.77 10.49
C PHE A 131 10.53 -26.15 10.95
N PHE A 132 10.69 -27.09 10.02
CA PHE A 132 11.43 -28.31 10.27
C PHE A 132 12.86 -27.90 10.60
N HIS A 133 13.23 -28.02 11.87
CA HIS A 133 14.64 -28.03 12.26
C HIS A 133 15.30 -29.22 11.55
N VAL A 134 16.18 -28.94 10.59
CA VAL A 134 17.14 -29.90 10.03
C VAL A 134 18.31 -30.01 11.00
#